data_AF-A0A3C1KHX2-F1
#
_entry.id   AF-A0A3C1KHX2-F1
#
_cell.length_a   1.000
_cell.length_b   1.000
_cell.length_c   1.000
_cell.angle_alpha   90.00
_cell.angle_beta   90.00
_cell.angle_gamma   90.00
#
_symmetry.space_group_name_H-M   'P 1'
#
loop_
_entity.id
_entity.type
_entity.pdbx_description
1 polymer ?
#
loop_
_entity_poly.entity_id
_entity_poly.type
_entity_poly.pdbx_seq_one_letter_code
_entity_poly.pdbx_strand_id
1 'polypeptide(L)'
;SNVPLVENVGHYIVDAGGKRMRPLLALLTARALGTCSSAHITFAAVIEFIHTATLLHDDVVDLSQLRRGRPTANSAFGNASSVLVGDFLYTRAFQLMVQLDNLDILRHMADTTNTIAEGEVLQL
;
A
#
# COMPACT_ATOMS: atom_id res chain seq x y z
N SER A 1 -2.61 -5.41 -14.39
CA SER A 1 -1.37 -6.21 -14.47
C SER A 1 -1.66 -7.33 -15.43
N ASN A 2 -0.74 -7.82 -16.26
CA ASN A 2 -1.09 -8.94 -17.15
C ASN A 2 -1.18 -10.29 -16.40
N VAL A 3 -0.99 -10.30 -15.07
CA VAL A 3 -1.08 -11.49 -14.21
C VAL A 3 -2.43 -11.50 -13.48
N PRO A 4 -3.35 -12.45 -13.78
CA PRO A 4 -4.69 -12.47 -13.21
C PRO A 4 -4.75 -12.52 -11.68
N LEU A 5 -3.81 -13.21 -11.03
CA LEU A 5 -3.74 -13.29 -9.57
C LEU A 5 -3.59 -11.91 -8.93
N VAL A 6 -2.74 -11.05 -9.50
CA VAL A 6 -2.51 -9.69 -9.01
C VAL A 6 -3.78 -8.85 -9.14
N GLU A 7 -4.52 -9.00 -10.24
CA GLU A 7 -5.78 -8.29 -10.44
C GLU A 7 -6.86 -8.77 -9.48
N ASN A 8 -7.00 -10.09 -9.31
CA ASN A 8 -7.99 -10.67 -8.41
C ASN A 8 -7.78 -10.23 -6.96
N VAL A 9 -6.54 -10.30 -6.45
CA VAL A 9 -6.23 -9.86 -5.08
C VAL A 9 -6.37 -8.34 -4.96
N GLY A 10 -5.96 -7.58 -5.98
CA GLY A 10 -6.14 -6.13 -6.03
C GLY A 10 -7.62 -5.72 -5.94
N HIS A 11 -8.49 -6.32 -6.75
CA HIS A 11 -9.94 -6.12 -6.70
C HIS A 11 -10.50 -6.52 -5.35
N TYR A 12 -10.10 -7.68 -4.81
CA TYR A 12 -10.55 -8.14 -3.51
C TYR A 12 -10.31 -7.11 -2.40
N ILE A 13 -9.12 -6.50 -2.37
CA ILE A 13 -8.77 -5.50 -1.35
C ILE A 13 -9.54 -4.19 -1.57
N VAL A 14 -9.71 -3.77 -2.82
CA VAL A 14 -10.50 -2.58 -3.14
C VAL A 14 -11.96 -2.76 -2.72
N ASP A 15 -12.54 -3.94 -3.00
CA ASP A 15 -13.93 -4.29 -2.67
C ASP A 15 -14.14 -4.55 -1.17
N ALA A 16 -13.10 -4.98 -0.45
CA ALA A 16 -13.07 -5.00 1.02
C ALA A 16 -13.11 -3.58 1.62
N GLY A 17 -12.97 -2.56 0.78
CA GLY A 17 -13.09 -1.16 1.11
C GLY A 17 -11.83 -0.60 1.76
N GLY A 18 -11.95 0.63 2.24
CA GLY A 18 -10.84 1.36 2.85
C GLY A 18 -11.38 2.66 3.40
N LYS A 19 -10.94 3.07 4.59
CA LYS A 19 -11.25 4.44 5.05
C LYS A 19 -10.54 5.48 4.19
N ARG A 20 -9.49 5.07 3.44
CA ARG A 20 -8.65 5.92 2.58
C ARG A 20 -8.16 7.20 3.29
N MET A 21 -7.92 7.09 4.61
CA MET A 21 -7.52 8.25 5.43
C MET A 21 -6.16 8.80 5.03
N ARG A 22 -5.20 7.91 4.70
CA ARG A 22 -3.83 8.30 4.33
C ARG A 22 -3.78 9.09 3.00
N PRO A 23 -4.37 8.61 1.88
CA PRO A 23 -4.43 9.39 0.65
C PRO A 23 -5.28 10.65 0.80
N LEU A 24 -6.38 10.60 1.56
CA LEU A 24 -7.20 11.79 1.83
C LEU A 24 -6.38 12.87 2.54
N LEU A 25 -5.60 12.50 3.56
CA LEU A 25 -4.73 13.43 4.27
C LEU A 25 -3.69 14.05 3.33
N ALA A 26 -3.06 13.26 2.47
CA ALA A 26 -2.09 13.79 1.49
C ALA A 26 -2.71 14.84 0.55
N LEU A 27 -3.91 14.56 0.02
CA LEU A 27 -4.62 15.47 -0.88
C LEU A 27 -5.13 16.73 -0.16
N LEU A 28 -5.64 16.60 1.07
CA LEU A 28 -6.07 17.74 1.87
C LEU A 28 -4.89 18.65 2.24
N THR A 29 -3.74 18.08 2.60
CA THR A 29 -2.51 18.83 2.87
C THR A 29 -2.04 19.58 1.61
N ALA A 30 -2.05 18.92 0.44
CA ALA A 30 -1.73 19.56 -0.82
C ALA A 30 -2.66 20.75 -1.13
N ARG A 31 -3.97 20.60 -0.87
CA ARG A 31 -4.96 21.67 -1.01
C ARG A 31 -4.80 22.80 0.01
N ALA A 32 -4.42 22.46 1.24
CA ALA A 32 -4.21 23.45 2.29
C ALA A 32 -2.97 24.32 2.03
N LEU A 33 -1.93 23.75 1.41
CA LEU A 33 -0.68 24.43 1.07
C LEU A 33 -0.70 25.07 -0.33
N GLY A 34 -1.74 24.82 -1.14
CA GLY A 34 -1.90 25.40 -2.46
C GLY A 34 -2.74 24.57 -3.42
N THR A 35 -2.26 24.42 -4.66
CA THR A 35 -3.01 23.69 -5.69
C THR A 35 -2.66 22.21 -5.67
N CYS A 36 -3.67 21.36 -5.52
CA CYS A 36 -3.53 19.93 -5.74
C CYS A 36 -3.42 19.64 -7.24
N SER A 37 -2.22 19.27 -7.66
CA SER A 37 -1.89 18.81 -9.02
C SER A 37 -2.01 17.29 -9.17
N SER A 38 -1.83 16.78 -10.39
CA SER A 38 -1.76 15.35 -10.70
C SER A 38 -0.65 14.63 -9.91
N ALA A 39 0.49 15.29 -9.67
CA ALA A 39 1.58 14.73 -8.87
C ALA A 39 1.13 14.36 -7.45
N HIS A 40 0.27 15.17 -6.83
CA HIS A 40 -0.27 14.90 -5.50
C HIS A 40 -1.26 13.71 -5.51
N ILE A 41 -2.02 13.55 -6.59
CA ILE A 41 -2.91 12.40 -6.79
C ILE A 41 -2.07 11.11 -6.93
N THR A 42 -1.02 11.16 -7.75
CA THR A 42 -0.07 10.05 -7.89
C THR A 42 0.59 9.71 -6.55
N PHE A 43 1.02 10.72 -5.78
CA PHE A 43 1.63 10.50 -4.47
C PHE A 43 0.63 9.94 -3.44
N ALA A 44 -0.62 10.38 -3.46
CA ALA A 44 -1.68 9.78 -2.64
C ALA A 44 -1.89 8.30 -2.99
N ALA A 45 -1.84 7.93 -4.28
CA ALA A 45 -1.90 6.54 -4.71
C ALA A 45 -0.70 5.72 -4.25
N VAL A 46 0.52 6.29 -4.30
CA VAL A 46 1.74 5.67 -3.74
C VAL A 46 1.54 5.32 -2.26
N ILE A 47 1.04 6.27 -1.47
CA ILE A 47 0.79 6.07 -0.03
C ILE A 47 -0.20 4.92 0.20
N GLU A 48 -1.28 4.87 -0.57
CA GLU A 48 -2.29 3.80 -0.40
C GLU A 48 -1.78 2.44 -0.90
N PHE A 49 -0.92 2.40 -1.93
CA PHE A 49 -0.27 1.15 -2.36
C PHE A 49 0.64 0.59 -1.28
N ILE A 50 1.50 1.42 -0.69
CA ILE A 50 2.40 1.00 0.40
C ILE A 50 1.58 0.53 1.59
N HIS A 51 0.56 1.30 2.00
CA HIS A 51 -0.34 0.88 3.08
C HIS A 51 -1.02 -0.46 2.79
N THR A 52 -1.46 -0.68 1.55
CA THR A 52 -2.13 -1.92 1.17
C THR A 52 -1.15 -3.10 1.16
N ALA A 53 0.09 -2.88 0.75
CA ALA A 53 1.14 -3.90 0.79
C ALA A 53 1.45 -4.34 2.23
N THR A 54 1.59 -3.39 3.17
CA THR A 54 1.84 -3.74 4.58
C THR A 54 0.67 -4.55 5.15
N LEU A 55 -0.59 -4.15 4.88
CA LEU A 55 -1.75 -4.91 5.34
C LEU A 55 -1.76 -6.37 4.84
N LEU A 56 -1.31 -6.62 3.61
CA LEU A 56 -1.21 -7.98 3.07
C LEU A 56 -0.14 -8.81 3.77
N HIS A 57 0.99 -8.19 4.12
CA HIS A 57 2.07 -8.83 4.87
C HIS A 57 1.66 -9.07 6.32
N ASP A 58 1.07 -8.07 6.99
CA ASP A 58 0.58 -8.16 8.37
C ASP A 58 -0.45 -9.29 8.54
N ASP A 59 -1.42 -9.40 7.62
CA ASP A 59 -2.44 -10.46 7.69
C ASP A 59 -1.83 -11.88 7.63
N VAL A 60 -0.66 -12.03 6.97
CA VAL A 60 0.10 -13.28 6.93
C VAL A 60 0.89 -13.50 8.22
N VAL A 61 1.57 -12.47 8.72
CA VAL A 61 2.37 -12.53 9.96
C VAL A 61 1.48 -12.82 11.17
N ASP A 62 0.34 -12.14 11.27
CA ASP A 62 -0.60 -12.25 12.38
C ASP A 62 -1.51 -13.50 12.33
N LEU A 63 -1.42 -14.31 11.27
CA LEU A 63 -2.33 -15.44 11.01
C LEU A 63 -3.82 -15.04 11.06
N SER A 64 -4.13 -13.80 10.66
CA SER A 64 -5.48 -13.24 10.74
C SER A 64 -6.42 -13.94 9.75
N GLN A 65 -7.61 -14.34 10.22
CA GLN A 65 -8.64 -14.96 9.36
C GLN A 65 -9.67 -13.97 8.82
N LEU A 66 -9.88 -12.84 9.50
CA LEU A 66 -10.90 -11.84 9.15
C LEU A 66 -10.34 -10.42 9.22
N ARG A 67 -10.71 -9.58 8.25
CA ARG A 67 -10.49 -8.13 8.26
C ARG A 67 -11.77 -7.42 7.83
N ARG A 68 -12.28 -6.54 8.71
CA ARG A 68 -13.56 -5.82 8.54
C ARG A 68 -14.75 -6.75 8.23
N GLY A 69 -14.79 -7.91 8.89
CA GLY A 69 -15.87 -8.89 8.73
C GLY A 69 -15.83 -9.70 7.44
N ARG A 70 -14.78 -9.58 6.63
CA ARG A 70 -14.53 -10.42 5.44
C ARG A 70 -13.27 -11.27 5.66
N PRO A 71 -13.13 -12.41 4.97
CA PRO A 71 -11.86 -13.16 4.98
C PRO A 71 -10.68 -12.24 4.62
N THR A 72 -9.54 -12.46 5.26
CA THR A 72 -8.29 -11.83 4.86
C THR A 72 -7.84 -12.35 3.50
N ALA A 73 -6.98 -11.60 2.81
CA ALA A 73 -6.46 -12.03 1.51
C ALA A 73 -5.69 -13.36 1.61
N ASN A 74 -4.95 -13.58 2.69
CA ASN A 74 -4.24 -14.84 2.90
C ASN A 74 -5.19 -16.00 3.23
N SER A 75 -6.31 -15.75 3.90
CA SER A 75 -7.37 -16.75 4.08
C SER A 75 -8.03 -17.13 2.76
N ALA A 76 -8.24 -16.17 1.86
CA ALA A 76 -8.91 -16.40 0.57
C ALA A 76 -7.99 -16.94 -0.54
N PHE A 77 -6.72 -16.53 -0.57
CA PHE A 77 -5.79 -16.82 -1.67
C PHE A 77 -4.50 -17.53 -1.23
N GLY A 78 -4.31 -17.75 0.08
CA GLY A 78 -3.12 -18.37 0.64
C GLY A 78 -2.00 -17.37 0.94
N ASN A 79 -1.14 -17.72 1.91
CA ASN A 79 -0.05 -16.86 2.39
C ASN A 79 0.90 -16.43 1.26
N ALA A 80 1.32 -17.37 0.41
CA ALA A 80 2.27 -17.08 -0.67
C ALA A 80 1.72 -16.04 -1.68
N SER A 81 0.43 -16.13 -2.02
CA SER A 81 -0.20 -15.14 -2.91
C SER A 81 -0.30 -13.77 -2.26
N SER A 82 -0.65 -13.68 -0.98
CA SER A 82 -0.69 -12.40 -0.26
C SER A 82 0.67 -11.72 -0.19
N VAL A 83 1.74 -12.48 0.11
CA VAL A 83 3.11 -11.94 0.16
C VAL A 83 3.52 -11.40 -1.21
N LEU A 84 3.38 -12.20 -2.28
CA LEU A 84 3.81 -11.81 -3.63
C LEU A 84 2.99 -10.65 -4.21
N VAL A 85 1.70 -10.56 -3.89
CA VAL A 85 0.89 -9.40 -4.30
C VAL A 85 1.28 -8.16 -3.49
N GLY A 86 1.60 -8.31 -2.20
CA GLY A 86 2.18 -7.24 -1.38
C GLY A 86 3.45 -6.68 -2.03
N ASP A 87 4.38 -7.56 -2.42
CA ASP A 87 5.63 -7.18 -3.10
C ASP A 87 5.36 -6.46 -4.43
N PHE A 88 4.37 -6.93 -5.20
CA PHE A 88 3.94 -6.28 -6.43
C PHE A 88 3.40 -4.86 -6.17
N LEU A 89 2.54 -4.67 -5.17
CA LEU A 89 2.00 -3.35 -4.84
C LEU A 89 3.11 -2.40 -4.36
N TYR A 90 4.03 -2.92 -3.56
CA TYR A 90 5.19 -2.18 -3.08
C TYR A 90 6.08 -1.72 -4.25
N THR A 91 6.46 -2.63 -5.15
CA THR A 91 7.26 -2.27 -6.34
C THR A 91 6.51 -1.35 -7.31
N ARG A 92 5.18 -1.49 -7.45
CA ARG A 92 4.35 -0.54 -8.21
C ARG A 92 4.38 0.86 -7.60
N ALA A 93 4.37 0.99 -6.28
CA ALA A 93 4.51 2.27 -5.60
C ALA A 93 5.87 2.92 -5.93
N PHE A 94 6.96 2.14 -5.94
CA PHE A 94 8.27 2.63 -6.38
C PHE A 94 8.29 3.11 -7.83
N GLN A 95 7.64 2.39 -8.75
CA GLN A 95 7.52 2.85 -10.14
C GLN A 95 6.80 4.21 -10.24
N LEU A 96 5.74 4.41 -9.46
CA LEU A 96 5.03 5.69 -9.41
C LEU A 96 5.88 6.80 -8.76
N MET A 97 6.66 6.48 -7.73
CA MET A 97 7.59 7.45 -7.12
C MET A 97 8.69 7.89 -8.09
N VAL A 98 9.24 6.97 -8.89
CA VAL A 98 10.22 7.33 -9.94
C VAL A 98 9.58 8.23 -11.00
N GLN A 99 8.30 8.00 -11.36
CA GLN A 99 7.58 8.88 -12.29
C GLN A 99 7.33 10.30 -11.76
N LEU A 100 7.33 10.49 -10.43
CA LEU A 100 7.25 11.82 -9.83
C LEU A 100 8.55 12.63 -10.03
N ASP A 101 9.64 11.98 -10.45
CA ASP A 101 10.94 12.58 -10.73
C ASP A 101 11.45 13.50 -9.62
N ASN A 102 11.29 13.03 -8.38
CA ASN A 102 11.67 13.78 -7.18
C ASN A 102 12.43 12.88 -6.20
N LEU A 103 13.75 13.04 -6.18
CA LEU A 103 14.65 12.25 -5.33
C LEU A 103 14.41 12.48 -3.84
N ASP A 104 13.93 13.66 -3.43
CA ASP A 104 13.63 13.92 -2.03
C ASP A 104 12.43 13.10 -1.56
N ILE A 105 11.37 13.03 -2.38
CA ILE A 105 10.22 12.15 -2.11
C ILE A 105 10.68 10.69 -2.03
N LEU A 106 11.47 10.23 -3.01
CA LEU A 106 11.94 8.85 -3.04
C LEU A 106 12.77 8.50 -1.80
N ARG A 107 13.69 9.38 -1.40
CA ARG A 107 14.52 9.23 -0.20
C ARG A 107 13.67 9.16 1.06
N HIS A 108 12.77 10.13 1.28
CA HIS A 108 11.90 10.15 2.46
C HIS A 108 10.98 8.94 2.55
N MET A 109 10.45 8.48 1.41
CA MET A 109 9.61 7.29 1.39
C MET A 109 10.42 6.01 1.65
N ALA A 110 11.62 5.88 1.09
CA ALA A 110 12.50 4.75 1.37
C ALA A 110 12.82 4.65 2.87
N ASP A 111 13.26 5.75 3.48
CA ASP A 111 13.54 5.82 4.92
C ASP A 111 12.31 5.46 5.75
N THR A 112 11.15 6.05 5.43
CA THR A 112 9.89 5.81 6.14
C THR A 112 9.48 4.34 6.06
N THR A 113 9.55 3.73 4.88
CA THR A 113 9.18 2.33 4.71
C THR A 113 10.15 1.36 5.40
N ASN A 114 11.44 1.71 5.45
CA ASN A 114 12.41 0.93 6.20
C ASN A 114 12.12 0.99 7.71
N THR A 115 11.82 2.19 8.24
CA THR A 115 11.41 2.35 9.65
C THR A 115 10.14 1.57 9.98
N ILE A 116 9.16 1.52 9.08
CA ILE A 116 7.96 0.69 9.27
C ILE A 116 8.35 -0.79 9.40
N ALA A 117 9.16 -1.30 8.47
CA ALA A 117 9.59 -2.70 8.49
C ALA A 117 10.42 -3.04 9.75
N GLU A 118 11.32 -2.16 10.17
CA GLU A 118 12.07 -2.31 11.43
C GLU A 118 11.13 -2.36 12.64
N GLY A 119 10.07 -1.53 12.64
CA GLY A 119 9.04 -1.53 13.67
C GLY A 119 8.29 -2.87 13.75
N GLU A 120 7.86 -3.41 12.62
CA GLU A 120 7.18 -4.72 12.57
C GLU A 120 8.09 -5.86 13.04
N VAL A 121 9.38 -5.85 12.66
CA VAL A 121 10.35 -6.84 13.14
C VAL A 121 10.56 -6.74 14.67
N LEU A 122 10.55 -5.53 15.24
CA LEU A 122 10.67 -5.33 16.68
C LEU A 122 9.43 -5.81 17.45
N GLN A 123 8.27 -5.87 16.79
CA GLN A 123 7.02 -6.34 17.40
C GLN A 123 6.89 -7.87 17.44
N LEU A 124 7.69 -8.60 16.65
CA LEU A 124 7.79 -10.08 16.70
C LEU A 124 8.37 -10.57 18.04
#